data_AF-A0A7D5RR87-F1
#
_entry.id   AF-A0A7D5RR87-F1
#
_cell.length_a   1.000
_cell.length_b   1.000
_cell.length_c   1.000
_cell.angle_alpha   90.00
_cell.angle_beta   90.00
_cell.angle_gamma   90.00
#
_symmetry.space_group_name_H-M   'P 1'
#
loop_
_entity.id
_entity.type
_entity.pdbx_description
1 polymer ?
#
loop_
_entity_poly.entity_id
_entity_poly.type
_entity_poly.pdbx_seq_one_letter_code
_entity_poly.pdbx_strand_id
1 'polypeptide(L)' 'MGNELSFSYEVSFGGNTNSIQVKGIITGDEFAGNMTMGQFGSFPMTAKRAAQ' A
#
# COMPACT_ATOMS: atom_id res chain seq x y z
N MET A 1 -17.61 -10.55 0.22
CA MET A 1 -16.66 -9.83 1.10
C MET A 1 -15.27 -10.06 0.53
N GLY A 2 -14.79 -9.18 -0.37
CA GLY A 2 -13.66 -9.54 -1.24
C GLY A 2 -12.98 -8.35 -1.93
N ASN A 3 -12.95 -7.19 -1.28
CA ASN A 3 -12.33 -6.00 -1.87
C ASN A 3 -11.04 -5.58 -1.14
N GLU A 4 -10.48 -6.49 -0.34
CA GLU A 4 -9.19 -6.25 0.31
C GLU A 4 -8.07 -6.41 -0.72
N LEU A 5 -7.35 -5.34 -0.99
CA LEU A 5 -6.13 -5.36 -1.80
C LEU A 5 -4.93 -5.32 -0.84
N SER A 6 -4.12 -6.37 -0.91
CA SER A 6 -2.85 -6.45 -0.20
C SER A 6 -1.74 -6.80 -1.17
N PHE A 7 -0.70 -5.97 -1.23
CA PHE A 7 0.51 -6.27 -1.99
C PHE A 7 1.74 -5.81 -1.21
N SER A 8 2.85 -6.49 -1.45
CA SER A 8 4.13 -6.13 -0.86
C SER A 8 5.19 -6.08 -1.94
N TYR A 9 6.11 -5.13 -1.83
CA TYR A 9 7.24 -5.00 -2.74
C TYR A 9 8.47 -4.53 -1.96
N GLU A 10 9.64 -4.92 -2.44
CA GLU A 10 10.91 -4.50 -1.85
C GLU A 10 11.45 -3.29 -2.62
N VAL A 11 11.84 -2.25 -1.87
CA VAL A 11 12.54 -1.09 -2.40
C VAL A 11 13.94 -1.08 -1.81
N SER A 12 14.94 -1.03 -2.69
CA SER A 12 16.33 -0.83 -2.30
C SER A 12 16.68 0.64 -2.50
N PHE A 13 16.97 1.36 -1.42
CA PHE A 13 17.42 2.76 -1.47
C PHE A 13 18.54 3.01 -0.47
N GLY A 14 19.58 3.73 -0.87
CA GLY A 14 20.72 4.08 0.02
C GLY A 14 21.45 2.86 0.58
N GLY A 15 21.55 1.76 -0.17
CA GLY A 15 22.18 0.51 0.28
C GLY A 15 21.35 -0.34 1.26
N ASN A 16 20.12 0.08 1.56
CA ASN A 16 19.19 -0.65 2.42
C ASN A 16 18.00 -1.19 1.61
N THR A 17 17.68 -2.47 1.79
CA THR A 17 16.46 -3.09 1.25
C THR A 17 15.36 -2.98 2.29
N ASN A 18 14.27 -2.32 1.94
CA ASN A 18 13.09 -2.20 2.79
C ASN A 18 11.89 -2.86 2.11
N SER A 19 11.14 -3.65 2.89
CA SER A 19 9.86 -4.20 2.46
C SER A 19 8.76 -3.18 2.70
N ILE A 20 8.04 -2.84 1.64
CA ILE A 20 6.83 -2.03 1.68
C ILE A 20 5.65 -3.01 1.60
N GLN A 21 4.74 -2.93 2.56
CA GLN A 21 3.49 -3.68 2.57
C GLN A 21 2.32 -2.71 2.51
N VAL A 22 1.48 -2.86 1.50
CA VAL A 22 0.25 -2.11 1.32
C VAL A 22 -0.92 -3.01 1.61
N LYS A 23 -1.85 -2.54 2.43
CA LYS A 23 -3.10 -3.25 2.72
C LYS A 23 -4.25 -2.26 2.81
N GLY A 24 -5.33 -2.50 2.08
CA GLY A 24 -6.53 -1.67 2.17
C GLY A 24 -7.74 -2.29 1.52
N ILE A 25 -8.84 -1.57 1.56
CA ILE A 25 -10.15 -1.99 1.06
C ILE A 25 -10.54 -1.08 -0.09
N ILE A 26 -10.96 -1.68 -1.20
CA ILE A 26 -11.52 -1.00 -2.35
C ILE A 26 -13.05 -0.91 -2.17
N THR A 27 -13.60 0.30 -2.22
CA THR A 27 -15.03 0.54 -2.22
C THR A 27 -15.40 1.33 -3.47
N GLY A 28 -15.96 0.64 -4.46
CA GLY A 28 -16.22 1.23 -5.78
C GLY A 28 -14.92 1.63 -6.48
N ASP A 29 -14.69 2.93 -6.58
CA ASP A 29 -13.52 3.52 -7.25
C ASP A 29 -12.47 4.04 -6.26
N GLU A 30 -12.71 3.88 -4.97
CA GLU A 30 -11.87 4.39 -3.90
C GLU A 30 -11.14 3.24 -3.22
N PHE A 31 -9.88 3.48 -2.85
CA PHE A 31 -9.07 2.61 -2.02
C PHE A 31 -8.71 3.34 -0.74
N ALA A 32 -8.98 2.72 0.39
CA ALA A 32 -8.57 3.21 1.71
C ALA A 32 -7.76 2.11 2.41
N GLY A 33 -6.53 2.44 2.80
CA GLY A 33 -5.61 1.46 3.37
C GLY A 33 -4.46 2.07 4.15
N ASN A 34 -3.52 1.22 4.52
CA ASN A 34 -2.28 1.59 5.17
C ASN A 34 -1.09 1.03 4.38
N MET A 35 -0.04 1.83 4.29
CA MET A 35 1.26 1.47 3.75
C MET A 35 2.24 1.35 4.91
N THR A 36 2.74 0.14 5.14
CA THR A 36 3.77 -0.14 6.13
C THR A 36 5.11 -0.23 5.44
N MET A 37 6.05 0.61 5.86
CA MET A 37 7.39 0.71 5.30
C MET A 37 8.41 0.12 6.26
N GLY A 38 8.38 -1.19 6.49
CA GLY A 38 9.26 -1.88 7.44
C GLY A 38 9.44 -1.11 8.76
N GLN A 39 10.65 -0.61 8.98
CA GLN A 39 11.08 0.09 10.20
C GLN A 39 10.73 1.59 10.23
N PHE A 40 10.28 2.17 9.12
CA PHE A 40 9.85 3.57 9.04
C PHE A 40 8.42 3.78 9.57
N GLY A 41 7.66 2.70 9.77
CA GLY A 41 6.32 2.74 10.34
C GLY A 41 5.22 2.54 9.31
N SER A 42 3.98 2.84 9.72
CA SER A 42 2.78 2.66 8.91
C SER A 42 2.08 4.00 8.68
N PHE A 43 1.71 4.26 7.44
CA PHE A 43 1.11 5.51 7.00
C PHE A 43 -0.25 5.24 6.36
N PRO A 44 -1.30 5.99 6.72
CA PRO A 44 -2.58 5.89 6.04
C PRO A 44 -2.45 6.37 4.60
N MET A 45 -3.08 5.66 3.67
CA MET A 45 -3.13 6.04 2.26
C MET A 45 -4.56 5.94 1.72
N THR A 46 -4.88 6.88 0.84
CA THR A 46 -6.10 6.85 0.05
C THR A 46 -5.73 6.95 -1.43
N ALA A 47 -6.35 6.13 -2.26
CA ALA A 47 -6.15 6.17 -3.71
C ALA A 47 -7.50 6.10 -4.44
N LYS A 48 -7.54 6.56 -5.68
CA LYS A 48 -8.70 6.48 -6.56
C LYS A 48 -8.32 5.76 -7.84
N ARG A 49 -9.24 4.99 -8.44
CA ARG A 49 -9.02 4.33 -9.72
C ARG A 49 -8.61 5.38 -10.77
N ALA A 50 -7.45 5.17 -11.40
CA ALA A 50 -7.02 5.99 -12.52
C ALA A 50 -7.97 5.78 -13.71
N ALA A 51 -8.21 6.84 -14.50
CA ALA A 51 -8.92 6.71 -15.76
C ALA A 51 -8.06 5.87 -16.73
N GLN A 52 -8.69 4.88 -17.37
CA GLN A 52 -8.03 4.00 -18.35
C GLN A 52 -7.90 4.69 -19.70
#